data_AF-A0A199UIG8-F1
#
_entry.id   AF-A0A199UIG8-F1
#
_cell.length_a   1.000
_cell.length_b   1.000
_cell.length_c   1.000
_cell.angle_alpha   90.00
_cell.angle_beta   90.00
_cell.angle_gamma   90.00
#
_symmetry.space_group_name_H-M   'P 1'
#
loop_
_entity.id
_entity.type
_entity.pdbx_description
1 polymer ?
#
loop_
_entity_poly.entity_id
_entity_poly.type
_entity_poly.pdbx_seq_one_letter_code
_entity_poly.pdbx_strand_id
1 'polypeptide(L)' 'VFRLSGTGSEGATIRVYIEQYEKDPTKTGRDSQDALAPLVDVALKLSKMQEFTGRSAPTVIT' A
#
# COMPACT_ATOMS: atom_id res chain seq x y z
N VAL A 1 3.91 4.51 -4.80
CA VAL A 1 5.29 4.07 -5.09
C VAL A 1 5.53 2.68 -4.54
N PHE A 2 6.13 1.77 -5.31
CA PHE A 2 6.58 0.46 -4.84
C PHE A 2 8.10 0.49 -4.68
N ARG A 3 8.60 0.02 -3.54
CA ARG A 3 10.04 -0.11 -3.28
C ARG A 3 10.35 -1.50 -2.75
N LEU A 4 11.24 -2.20 -3.43
CA LEU A 4 11.81 -3.46 -2.94
C LEU A 4 13.14 -3.15 -2.24
N SER A 5 13.33 -3.69 -1.04
CA SER A 5 14.53 -3.47 -0.23
C SER A 5 14.97 -4.75 0.46
N GLY A 6 16.25 -4.86 0.81
CA GLY A 6 16.77 -5.98 1.60
C GLY A 6 16.86 -7.30 0.83
N THR A 7 17.45 -7.34 -0.37
CA THR A 7 17.63 -8.60 -1.12
C THR A 7 18.77 -9.49 -0.59
N GLY A 8 19.05 -9.43 0.72
CA GLY A 8 20.13 -10.16 1.40
C GLY A 8 19.69 -11.51 1.97
N SER A 9 20.42 -12.02 2.97
CA SER A 9 20.25 -13.37 3.54
C SER A 9 18.91 -13.62 4.26
N GLU A 10 18.21 -12.58 4.72
CA GLU A 10 16.98 -12.70 5.54
C GLU A 10 15.68 -12.42 4.76
N GLY A 11 15.76 -12.36 3.43
CA GLY A 11 14.62 -12.09 2.56
C GLY A 11 14.33 -10.60 2.35
N ALA A 12 13.45 -10.31 1.41
CA ALA A 12 13.19 -8.95 0.94
C ALA A 12 11.92 -8.33 1.54
N THR A 13 11.95 -7.01 1.71
CA THR A 13 10.81 -6.19 2.14
C THR A 13 10.29 -5.35 0.97
N ILE A 14 9.01 -5.50 0.67
CA ILE A 14 8.26 -4.61 -0.24
C ILE A 14 7.61 -3.51 0.61
N ARG A 15 7.83 -2.25 0.23
CA ARG A 15 7.15 -1.09 0.79
C ARG A 15 6.26 -0.47 -0.27
N VAL A 16 5.01 -0.22 0.10
CA VAL A 16 4.01 0.42 -0.76
C VAL A 16 3.64 1.76 -0.13
N TYR A 17 3.84 2.84 -0.87
CA TYR A 17 3.45 4.18 -0.49
C TYR A 17 2.25 4.59 -1.34
N ILE A 18 1.15 4.96 -0.68
CA ILE A 18 -0.09 5.37 -1.32
C ILE A 18 -0.41 6.76 -0.82
N GLU A 19 -0.72 7.64 -1.77
CA GLU A 19 -1.03 9.03 -1.50
C GLU A 19 -2.17 9.43 -2.42
N GLN A 20 -3.09 10.23 -1.89
CA GLN A 20 -4.15 10.86 -2.64
C GLN A 20 -4.13 12.36 -2.36
N TYR A 21 -3.92 13.16 -3.40
CA TYR A 21 -4.15 14.59 -3.30
C TYR A 21 -5.66 14.84 -3.20
N GLU A 22 -6.05 15.65 -2.21
CA GLU A 22 -7.43 16.08 -2.00
C GLU A 22 -7.48 17.61 -1.99
N LYS A 23 -8.27 18.18 -2.90
CA LYS A 23 -8.44 19.64 -3.01
C LYS A 23 -9.64 20.13 -2.20
N ASP A 24 -10.63 19.28 -2.00
CA ASP A 24 -11.85 19.61 -1.29
C ASP A 24 -11.61 19.57 0.23
N PRO A 25 -11.63 20.71 0.95
CA PRO A 25 -11.36 20.74 2.38
C PRO A 25 -12.34 19.90 3.20
N THR A 26 -13.55 19.68 2.68
CA THR A 26 -14.57 18.87 3.37
C THR A 26 -14.21 17.38 3.40
N LYS A 27 -13.29 16.95 2.52
CA LYS A 27 -12.87 15.55 2.37
C LYS A 27 -11.54 15.25 3.05
N THR A 28 -10.78 16.26 3.48
CA THR A 28 -9.45 16.11 4.09
C THR A 28 -9.50 15.54 5.51
N GLY A 29 -10.62 15.69 6.22
CA GLY A 29 -10.80 15.15 7.57
C GLY A 29 -11.24 13.69 7.66
N ARG A 30 -11.30 12.98 6.52
CA ARG A 30 -11.68 11.56 6.47
C ARG A 30 -10.58 10.69 7.09
N ASP A 31 -10.96 9.54 7.63
CA ASP A 31 -9.99 8.51 8.01
C ASP A 31 -9.15 8.11 6.79
N SER A 32 -7.84 7.97 7.00
CA SER A 32 -6.91 7.72 5.90
C SER A 32 -7.10 6.32 5.30
N GLN A 33 -7.52 5.32 6.08
CA GLN A 33 -7.78 3.98 5.55
C GLN A 33 -9.01 4.00 4.64
N ASP A 34 -10.07 4.69 5.04
CA ASP A 34 -11.27 4.83 4.20
C ASP A 34 -10.99 5.64 2.93
N ALA A 35 -10.24 6.75 3.06
CA ALA A 35 -9.91 7.61 1.93
C ALA A 35 -9.03 6.87 0.90
N LEU A 36 -8.03 6.10 1.36
CA LEU A 36 -7.05 5.45 0.50
C LEU A 36 -7.43 4.03 0.08
N ALA A 37 -8.44 3.39 0.70
CA ALA A 37 -8.88 2.03 0.40
C ALA A 37 -9.04 1.74 -1.10
N PRO A 38 -9.68 2.61 -1.92
CA PRO A 38 -9.79 2.36 -3.36
C PRO A 38 -8.44 2.28 -4.07
N LEU A 39 -7.45 3.08 -3.64
CA LEU A 39 -6.10 3.05 -4.21
C LEU A 39 -5.31 1.83 -3.73
N VAL A 40 -5.51 1.41 -2.47
CA VAL A 40 -4.94 0.16 -1.93
C VAL A 40 -5.41 -1.03 -2.76
N ASP A 41 -6.71 -1.14 -3.02
CA ASP A 41 -7.28 -2.23 -3.82
C ASP A 41 -6.69 -2.29 -5.22
N VAL A 42 -6.58 -1.15 -5.90
CA VAL A 42 -5.97 -1.07 -7.23
C VAL A 42 -4.49 -1.46 -7.17
N ALA A 43 -3.74 -0.98 -6.17
CA ALA A 43 -2.33 -1.30 -5.99
C ALA A 43 -2.10 -2.81 -5.75
N LEU A 44 -2.93 -3.46 -4.92
CA LEU A 44 -2.85 -4.89 -4.64
C LEU A 44 -3.20 -5.74 -5.86
N LYS A 45 -4.27 -5.39 -6.58
CA LYS A 45 -4.68 -6.07 -7.81
C LYS A 45 -3.64 -5.94 -8.91
N LEU A 46 -3.14 -4.73 -9.16
CA LEU A 46 -2.17 -4.46 -10.22
C LEU A 46 -0.83 -5.17 -9.96
N SER A 47 -0.36 -5.15 -8.71
CA SER A 47 0.90 -5.81 -8.33
C SER A 47 0.79 -7.32 -8.15
N LYS A 48 -0.44 -7.87 -8.12
CA LYS A 48 -0.72 -9.28 -7.83
C LYS A 48 -0.01 -9.74 -6.54
N MET A 49 -0.01 -8.88 -5.52
CA MET A 49 0.84 -9.03 -4.34
C MET A 49 0.62 -10.37 -3.62
N GLN A 50 -0.64 -10.78 -3.45
CA GLN A 50 -0.97 -12.03 -2.80
C GLN A 50 -0.51 -13.25 -3.61
N GLU A 51 -0.63 -13.20 -4.95
CA GLU A 51 -0.19 -14.29 -5.84
C GLU A 51 1.32 -14.50 -5.77
N PHE A 52 2.10 -13.42 -5.77
CA PHE A 52 3.56 -13.50 -5.78
C PHE A 52 4.21 -13.67 -4.41
N THR A 53 3.56 -13.18 -3.34
CA THR A 53 4.16 -13.20 -1.99
C THR A 53 3.47 -14.15 -1.02
N GLY A 54 2.26 -14.63 -1.35
CA GLY A 54 1.41 -15.40 -0.45
C GLY A 54 0.83 -14.59 0.72
N ARG A 55 1.05 -13.27 0.77
CA ARG A 55 0.59 -12.40 1.87
C ARG A 55 -0.81 -11.86 1.60
N SER A 56 -1.72 -12.06 2.55
CA SER A 56 -3.08 -11.50 2.53
C SER A 56 -3.19 -10.13 3.22
N ALA A 57 -2.17 -9.74 3.99
CA ALA A 57 -2.12 -8.46 4.72
C ALA A 57 -0.66 -7.96 4.84
N PRO A 58 -0.45 -6.63 4.97
CA PRO A 58 0.86 -6.08 5.27
C PRO A 58 1.30 -6.45 6.69
N THR A 59 2.61 -6.56 6.90
CA THR A 59 3.17 -6.78 8.25
C THR A 59 3.10 -5.51 9.12
N VAL A 60 3.19 -4.33 8.51
CA VAL A 60 3.15 -3.03 9.20
C VAL A 60 2.36 -2.04 8.34
N ILE A 61 1.53 -1.21 8.99
CA ILE A 61 0.84 -0.04 8.41
C ILE A 61 1.28 1.20 9.21
N THR A 62 1.48 2.32 8.52
CA THR A 62 1.87 3.61 9.12
C THR A 62 0.99 4.72 8.56
#